data_AF-A0A967LDC5-F1
#
_entry.id   AF-A0A967LDC5-F1
#
_cell.length_a   1.000
_cell.length_b   1.000
_cell.length_c   1.000
_cell.angle_alpha   90.00
_cell.angle_beta   90.00
_cell.angle_gamma   90.00
#
_symmetry.space_group_name_H-M   'P 1'
#
loop_
_entity.id
_entity.type
_entity.pdbx_description
1 polymer ?
#
loop_
_entity_poly.entity_id
_entity_poly.type
_entity_poly.pdbx_seq_one_letter_code
_entity_poly.pdbx_strand_id
1 'polypeptide(L)'
;LGYPGDPYAAESIVIHELAHNIHLRGVVRVDPTFDRRLRKTYEDAMKKWLWTGKYASVNHHEYFAEGVQSWFDNNRPPDHDHNHVDTRQELIEYDPGLAALCREVFGETELKYTKPATRLHGHLEGYDPGKAPTFKWPERLMKAKAEIRRQALERERKGREDARKK
;
A
#
# COMPACT_ATOMS: atom_id res chain seq x y z
N LEU A 1 -12.66 -10.44 -2.34
CA LEU A 1 -13.28 -11.17 -3.47
C LEU A 1 -13.26 -10.37 -4.78
N GLY A 2 -12.82 -9.10 -4.78
CA GLY A 2 -12.74 -8.31 -6.00
C GLY A 2 -14.11 -7.96 -6.57
N TYR A 3 -15.04 -7.58 -5.68
CA TYR A 3 -16.40 -7.24 -6.07
C TYR A 3 -16.40 -6.03 -7.02
N PRO A 4 -17.33 -5.96 -7.97
CA PRO A 4 -17.51 -4.75 -8.77
C PRO A 4 -17.66 -3.52 -7.86
N GLY A 5 -16.94 -2.44 -8.16
CA GLY A 5 -16.94 -1.21 -7.35
C GLY A 5 -16.09 -1.25 -6.08
N ASP A 6 -15.35 -2.34 -5.81
CA ASP A 6 -14.36 -2.40 -4.73
C ASP A 6 -13.25 -1.36 -4.99
N PRO A 7 -13.07 -0.36 -4.11
CA PRO A 7 -12.07 0.69 -4.30
C PRO A 7 -10.63 0.16 -4.27
N TYR A 8 -10.41 -1.03 -3.71
CA TYR A 8 -9.10 -1.66 -3.58
C TYR A 8 -8.88 -2.78 -4.61
N ALA A 9 -9.70 -2.86 -5.67
CA ALA A 9 -9.60 -3.93 -6.67
C ALA A 9 -8.22 -4.03 -7.33
N ALA A 10 -7.52 -2.90 -7.49
CA ALA A 10 -6.18 -2.83 -8.07
C ALA A 10 -5.09 -3.31 -7.10
N GLU A 11 -5.37 -3.40 -5.80
CA GLU A 11 -4.39 -3.76 -4.77
C GLU A 11 -4.96 -4.77 -3.75
N SER A 12 -4.36 -4.88 -2.56
CA SER A 12 -4.92 -5.66 -1.46
C SER A 12 -4.66 -4.90 -0.17
N ILE A 13 -5.69 -4.19 0.29
CA ILE A 13 -5.65 -3.46 1.56
C ILE A 13 -5.28 -4.37 2.74
N VAL A 14 -5.57 -5.67 2.64
CA VAL A 14 -5.17 -6.65 3.67
C VAL A 14 -3.65 -6.75 3.77
N ILE A 15 -2.91 -6.71 2.66
CA ILE A 15 -1.44 -6.75 2.69
C ILE A 15 -0.91 -5.49 3.38
N HIS A 16 -1.47 -4.33 3.03
CA HIS A 16 -1.12 -3.04 3.63
C HIS A 16 -1.30 -3.04 5.16
N GLU A 17 -2.53 -3.34 5.59
CA GLU A 17 -2.91 -3.27 7.00
C GLU A 17 -2.24 -4.37 7.82
N LEU A 18 -2.01 -5.54 7.21
CA LEU A 18 -1.23 -6.60 7.83
C LEU A 18 0.24 -6.20 7.96
N ALA A 19 0.82 -5.48 6.99
CA ALA A 19 2.18 -4.96 7.10
C ALA A 19 2.32 -3.99 8.28
N HIS A 20 1.35 -3.10 8.49
CA HIS A 20 1.30 -2.28 9.70
C HIS A 20 1.25 -3.12 10.98
N ASN A 21 0.42 -4.17 11.01
CA ASN A 21 0.31 -5.03 12.18
C ASN A 21 1.61 -5.80 12.44
N ILE A 22 2.20 -6.39 11.40
CA ILE A 22 3.49 -7.08 11.45
C ILE A 22 4.56 -6.13 11.98
N HIS A 23 4.63 -4.90 11.46
CA HIS A 23 5.56 -3.90 11.94
C HIS A 23 5.30 -3.56 13.42
N LEU A 24 4.14 -3.00 13.74
CA LEU A 24 3.87 -2.33 15.01
C LEU A 24 3.56 -3.29 16.17
N ARG A 25 3.22 -4.55 15.87
CA ARG A 25 2.83 -5.57 16.86
C ARG A 25 3.70 -6.82 16.82
N GLY A 26 4.30 -7.14 15.67
CA GLY A 26 5.18 -8.29 15.51
C GLY A 26 6.66 -7.92 15.65
N VAL A 27 7.24 -7.39 14.57
CA VAL A 27 8.68 -7.19 14.39
C VAL A 27 9.27 -6.34 15.49
N VAL A 28 8.66 -5.22 15.89
CA VAL A 28 9.20 -4.37 16.98
C VAL A 28 9.26 -5.06 18.34
N ARG A 29 8.53 -6.17 18.55
CA ARG A 29 8.63 -6.99 19.78
C ARG A 29 9.76 -8.02 19.70
N VAL A 30 10.18 -8.40 18.51
CA VAL A 30 11.24 -9.39 18.25
C VAL A 30 12.59 -8.68 18.07
N ASP A 31 12.62 -7.65 17.24
CA ASP A 31 13.74 -6.73 17.06
C ASP A 31 13.30 -5.29 17.37
N PRO A 32 13.58 -4.78 18.59
CA PRO A 32 13.28 -3.41 18.97
C PRO A 32 14.02 -2.34 18.16
N THR A 33 15.04 -2.71 17.37
CA THR A 33 15.79 -1.77 16.54
C THR A 33 15.14 -1.52 15.18
N PHE A 34 14.19 -2.35 14.77
CA PHE A 34 13.61 -2.33 13.42
C PHE A 34 12.98 -0.98 13.07
N ASP A 35 12.12 -0.41 13.92
CA ASP A 35 11.45 0.88 13.64
C ASP A 35 12.46 2.01 13.43
N ARG A 36 13.56 2.02 14.22
CA ARG A 36 14.64 3.01 14.04
C ARG A 36 15.35 2.84 12.71
N ARG A 37 15.62 1.60 12.28
CA ARG A 37 16.23 1.31 10.98
C ARG A 37 15.29 1.69 9.84
N LEU A 38 14.01 1.36 9.96
CA LEU A 38 12.97 1.74 9.00
C LEU A 38 12.85 3.26 8.83
N ARG A 39 12.81 4.03 9.94
CA ARG A 39 12.81 5.49 9.89
C ARG A 39 14.03 6.03 9.16
N LYS A 40 15.21 5.49 9.47
CA LYS A 40 16.45 5.90 8.81
C LYS A 40 16.41 5.62 7.30
N THR A 41 15.96 4.43 6.91
CA THR A 41 15.81 4.05 5.50
C THR A 41 14.83 4.97 4.77
N TYR A 42 13.69 5.25 5.40
CA TYR A 42 12.69 6.21 4.90
C TYR A 42 13.30 7.60 4.69
N GLU A 43 13.99 8.16 5.69
CA GLU A 43 14.64 9.47 5.58
C GLU A 43 15.67 9.52 4.44
N ASP A 44 16.45 8.46 4.27
CA ASP A 44 17.44 8.35 3.20
C ASP A 44 16.77 8.24 1.82
N ALA A 45 15.63 7.56 1.71
CA ALA A 45 14.81 7.49 0.49
C ALA A 45 14.23 8.86 0.13
N MET A 46 13.70 9.60 1.12
CA MET A 46 13.16 10.95 0.92
C MET A 46 14.25 11.95 0.48
N LYS A 47 15.47 11.86 1.03
CA LYS A 47 16.62 12.68 0.59
C LYS A 47 17.01 12.41 -0.88
N LYS A 48 16.74 11.21 -1.37
CA LYS A 48 16.94 10.80 -2.77
C LYS A 48 15.73 11.09 -3.65
N TRP A 49 14.69 11.75 -3.12
CA TRP A 49 13.44 12.05 -3.81
C TRP A 49 12.68 10.81 -4.29
N LEU A 50 12.95 9.65 -3.68
CA LEU A 50 12.15 8.46 -3.92
C LEU A 50 10.73 8.71 -3.39
N TRP A 51 9.74 8.13 -4.06
CA TRP A 51 8.32 8.23 -3.69
C TRP A 51 7.76 9.66 -3.64
N THR A 52 8.44 10.64 -4.25
CA THR A 52 8.03 12.05 -4.18
C THR A 52 6.58 12.24 -4.61
N GLY A 53 5.77 12.81 -3.71
CA GLY A 53 4.35 13.07 -3.95
C GLY A 53 3.48 11.82 -3.95
N LYS A 54 3.99 10.68 -3.50
CA LYS A 54 3.29 9.38 -3.43
C LYS A 54 2.94 9.01 -2.00
N TYR A 55 1.99 8.10 -1.83
CA TYR A 55 1.47 7.72 -0.51
C TYR A 55 2.57 7.14 0.40
N ALA A 56 3.50 6.37 -0.17
CA ALA A 56 4.70 5.89 0.51
C ALA A 56 5.60 7.01 1.10
N SER A 57 5.46 8.27 0.66
CA SER A 57 6.20 9.42 1.20
C SER A 57 5.50 10.14 2.37
N VAL A 58 4.32 9.67 2.81
CA VAL A 58 3.57 10.32 3.88
C VAL A 58 4.25 10.14 5.24
N ASN A 59 4.67 8.92 5.57
CA ASN A 59 5.46 8.60 6.76
C ASN A 59 6.13 7.22 6.61
N HIS A 60 7.01 6.86 7.55
CA HIS A 60 7.76 5.61 7.48
C HIS A 60 6.90 4.34 7.69
N HIS A 61 5.70 4.44 8.25
CA HIS A 61 4.76 3.32 8.34
C HIS A 61 4.11 3.02 6.99
N GLU A 62 3.61 4.06 6.29
CA GLU A 62 3.04 3.91 4.93
C GLU A 62 4.14 3.43 3.98
N TYR A 63 5.34 4.02 4.07
CA TYR A 63 6.52 3.59 3.33
C TYR A 63 6.77 2.08 3.44
N PHE A 64 6.69 1.53 4.66
CA PHE A 64 6.84 0.09 4.84
C PHE A 64 5.66 -0.68 4.23
N ALA A 65 4.42 -0.28 4.50
CA ALA A 65 3.24 -1.01 4.04
C ALA A 65 3.13 -1.05 2.50
N GLU A 66 3.41 0.07 1.84
CA GLU A 66 3.51 0.18 0.38
C GLU A 66 4.63 -0.71 -0.18
N GLY A 67 5.80 -0.70 0.46
CA GLY A 67 6.91 -1.60 0.11
C GLY A 67 6.53 -3.07 0.23
N VAL A 68 5.78 -3.45 1.27
CA VAL A 68 5.32 -4.83 1.45
C VAL A 68 4.30 -5.21 0.37
N GLN A 69 3.42 -4.30 -0.05
CA GLN A 69 2.54 -4.54 -1.19
C GLN A 69 3.32 -4.82 -2.46
N SER A 70 4.35 -4.02 -2.76
CA SER A 70 5.22 -4.27 -3.92
C SER A 70 6.00 -5.58 -3.74
N TRP A 71 6.49 -5.90 -2.53
CA TRP A 71 7.19 -7.16 -2.24
C TRP A 71 6.36 -8.42 -2.56
N PHE A 72 5.03 -8.32 -2.51
CA PHE A 72 4.10 -9.40 -2.87
C PHE A 72 3.43 -9.20 -4.24
N ASP A 73 4.01 -8.38 -5.12
CA ASP A 73 3.56 -8.11 -6.49
C ASP A 73 2.12 -7.59 -6.59
N ASN A 74 1.72 -6.73 -5.66
CA ASN A 74 0.36 -6.23 -5.59
C ASN A 74 0.26 -4.84 -4.92
N ASN A 75 1.23 -3.97 -5.22
CA ASN A 75 0.95 -2.55 -5.06
C ASN A 75 0.09 -2.05 -6.23
N ARG A 76 -0.50 -0.88 -6.07
CA ARG A 76 -1.37 -0.30 -7.07
C ARG A 76 -0.55 0.27 -8.23
N PRO A 77 -0.94 0.01 -9.50
CA PRO A 77 -0.30 0.62 -10.65
C PRO A 77 -0.33 2.15 -10.60
N PRO A 78 0.53 2.84 -11.38
CA PRO A 78 0.68 4.29 -11.35
C PRO A 78 -0.65 5.06 -11.38
N ASP A 79 -0.84 5.91 -10.38
CA ASP A 79 -1.92 6.88 -10.34
C ASP A 79 -1.48 8.16 -9.61
N HIS A 80 -2.43 8.92 -9.05
CA HIS A 80 -2.10 10.09 -8.26
C HIS A 80 -1.19 9.72 -7.06
N ASP A 81 -1.58 8.69 -6.31
CA ASP A 81 -0.98 8.30 -5.03
C ASP A 81 0.16 7.30 -5.18
N HIS A 82 0.24 6.56 -6.28
CA HIS A 82 1.22 5.49 -6.51
C HIS A 82 2.10 5.79 -7.73
N ASN A 83 3.31 5.22 -7.75
CA ASN A 83 4.23 5.31 -8.90
C ASN A 83 4.32 3.95 -9.62
N HIS A 84 5.39 3.72 -10.38
CA HIS A 84 5.62 2.50 -11.17
C HIS A 84 6.10 1.30 -10.36
N VAL A 85 6.27 1.42 -9.04
CA VAL A 85 6.88 0.38 -8.22
C VAL A 85 5.79 -0.53 -7.66
N ASP A 86 5.21 -1.38 -8.50
CA ASP A 86 4.11 -2.25 -8.12
C ASP A 86 4.46 -3.73 -7.95
N THR A 87 5.70 -4.09 -8.31
CA THR A 87 6.28 -5.43 -8.13
C THR A 87 7.51 -5.46 -7.22
N ARG A 88 7.88 -6.67 -6.78
CA ARG A 88 9.08 -6.90 -5.99
C ARG A 88 10.33 -6.52 -6.76
N GLN A 89 10.35 -6.86 -8.06
CA GLN A 89 11.50 -6.59 -8.92
C GLN A 89 11.74 -5.09 -9.03
N GLU A 90 10.69 -4.32 -9.31
CA GLU A 90 10.78 -2.85 -9.36
C GLU A 90 11.17 -2.28 -8.00
N LEU A 91 10.68 -2.83 -6.89
CA LEU A 91 11.06 -2.36 -5.56
C LEU A 91 12.56 -2.57 -5.30
N ILE A 92 13.11 -3.73 -5.66
CA ILE A 92 14.53 -4.02 -5.54
C ILE A 92 15.38 -3.03 -6.34
N GLU A 93 14.93 -2.67 -7.54
CA GLU A 93 15.65 -1.75 -8.42
C GLU A 93 15.51 -0.29 -7.98
N TYR A 94 14.30 0.13 -7.61
CA TYR A 94 13.96 1.51 -7.29
C TYR A 94 14.38 1.93 -5.88
N ASP A 95 14.08 1.09 -4.88
CA ASP A 95 14.37 1.35 -3.47
C ASP A 95 14.96 0.10 -2.78
N PRO A 96 16.23 -0.22 -3.08
CA PRO A 96 16.90 -1.39 -2.51
C PRO A 96 16.99 -1.35 -0.96
N GLY A 97 16.88 -0.17 -0.35
CA GLY A 97 16.86 -0.03 1.10
C GLY A 97 15.57 -0.56 1.71
N LEU A 98 14.42 -0.18 1.14
CA LEU A 98 13.12 -0.73 1.52
C LEU A 98 13.01 -2.22 1.19
N ALA A 99 13.52 -2.62 0.03
CA ALA A 99 13.55 -4.02 -0.39
C ALA A 99 14.32 -4.90 0.62
N ALA A 100 15.45 -4.41 1.13
CA ALA A 100 16.23 -5.14 2.15
C ALA A 100 15.46 -5.34 3.46
N LEU A 101 14.69 -4.34 3.92
CA LEU A 101 13.85 -4.48 5.10
C LEU A 101 12.69 -5.47 4.86
N CYS A 102 12.08 -5.46 3.67
CA CYS A 102 11.05 -6.45 3.31
C CYS A 102 11.65 -7.86 3.29
N ARG A 103 12.82 -8.03 2.68
CA ARG A 103 13.54 -9.31 2.65
C ARG A 103 13.87 -9.83 4.05
N GLU A 104 14.27 -8.96 4.96
CA GLU A 104 14.56 -9.34 6.35
C GLU A 104 13.32 -9.92 7.05
N VAL A 105 12.14 -9.32 6.83
CA VAL A 105 10.89 -9.73 7.49
C VAL A 105 10.25 -10.94 6.82
N PHE A 106 10.27 -11.00 5.49
CA PHE A 106 9.51 -11.99 4.71
C PHE A 106 10.38 -13.05 4.02
N GLY A 107 11.70 -12.92 4.10
CA GLY A 107 12.64 -13.76 3.37
C GLY A 107 12.49 -13.64 1.85
N GLU A 108 13.08 -14.60 1.13
CA GLU A 108 12.97 -14.74 -0.33
C GLU A 108 11.74 -15.56 -0.74
N THR A 109 10.62 -15.39 -0.02
CA THR A 109 9.39 -16.15 -0.29
C THR A 109 8.95 -16.00 -1.75
N GLU A 110 8.67 -17.10 -2.45
CA GLU A 110 8.16 -17.07 -3.82
C GLU A 110 6.68 -16.62 -3.89
N LEU A 111 6.06 -16.38 -2.74
CA LEU A 111 4.67 -15.95 -2.67
C LEU A 111 4.49 -14.63 -3.41
N LYS A 112 3.63 -14.67 -4.43
CA LYS A 112 3.06 -13.51 -5.11
C LYS A 112 1.56 -13.49 -4.87
N TYR A 113 1.01 -12.33 -4.57
CA TYR A 113 -0.43 -12.23 -4.38
C TYR A 113 -1.15 -12.44 -5.71
N THR A 114 -2.22 -13.23 -5.68
CA THR A 114 -3.10 -13.45 -6.82
C THR A 114 -4.51 -13.03 -6.47
N LYS A 115 -5.13 -12.27 -7.37
CA LYS A 115 -6.50 -11.77 -7.21
C LYS A 115 -7.47 -12.96 -7.13
N PRO A 116 -8.52 -12.90 -6.30
CA PRO A 116 -9.46 -14.01 -6.17
C PRO A 116 -10.02 -14.54 -7.50
N ALA A 117 -10.26 -13.64 -8.47
CA ALA A 117 -10.77 -13.99 -9.79
C ALA A 117 -9.81 -14.87 -10.62
N THR A 118 -8.51 -14.90 -10.32
CA THR A 118 -7.52 -15.72 -11.04
C THR A 118 -7.22 -17.05 -10.34
N ARG A 119 -7.85 -17.32 -9.19
CA ARG A 119 -7.61 -18.53 -8.38
C ARG A 119 -8.90 -19.18 -7.87
N LEU A 120 -9.83 -19.45 -8.79
CA LEU A 120 -11.13 -20.08 -8.52
C LEU A 120 -11.02 -21.60 -8.30
N HIS A 121 -10.20 -22.00 -7.34
CA HIS A 121 -9.97 -23.40 -6.95
C HIS A 121 -9.82 -23.50 -5.42
N GLY A 122 -9.85 -24.72 -4.89
CA GLY A 122 -9.75 -24.97 -3.45
C GLY A 122 -10.91 -24.31 -2.68
N HIS A 123 -10.61 -23.42 -1.74
CA HIS A 123 -11.64 -22.73 -0.94
C HIS A 123 -12.56 -21.78 -1.76
N LEU A 124 -12.24 -21.52 -3.03
CA LEU A 124 -13.08 -20.75 -3.96
C LEU A 124 -13.75 -21.63 -5.03
N GLU A 125 -13.71 -22.95 -4.90
CA GLU A 125 -14.42 -23.86 -5.80
C GLU A 125 -15.94 -23.55 -5.81
N GLY A 126 -16.51 -23.42 -7.01
CA GLY A 126 -17.92 -23.05 -7.20
C GLY A 126 -18.24 -21.56 -7.04
N TYR A 127 -17.26 -20.71 -6.69
CA TYR A 127 -17.47 -19.26 -6.66
C TYR A 127 -17.57 -18.70 -8.09
N ASP A 128 -18.67 -18.02 -8.39
CA ASP A 128 -18.94 -17.35 -9.66
C ASP A 128 -18.83 -15.82 -9.47
N PRO A 129 -17.73 -15.18 -9.90
CA PRO A 129 -17.57 -13.73 -9.80
C PRO A 129 -18.66 -12.93 -10.52
N GLY A 130 -19.29 -13.50 -11.57
CA GLY A 130 -20.36 -12.86 -12.31
C GLY A 130 -21.67 -12.74 -11.52
N LYS A 131 -21.83 -13.55 -10.47
CA LYS A 131 -22.97 -13.51 -9.53
C LYS A 131 -22.63 -12.79 -8.21
N ALA A 132 -21.43 -12.24 -8.10
CA ALA A 132 -21.00 -11.54 -6.90
C ALA A 132 -21.79 -10.24 -6.70
N PRO A 133 -22.08 -9.85 -5.45
CA PRO A 133 -22.67 -8.54 -5.18
C PRO A 133 -21.70 -7.42 -5.58
N THR A 134 -22.23 -6.25 -5.91
CA THR A 134 -21.45 -5.02 -6.08
C THR A 134 -21.11 -4.46 -4.70
N PHE A 135 -19.86 -4.02 -4.52
CA PHE A 135 -19.43 -3.34 -3.31
C PHE A 135 -20.26 -2.07 -3.08
N LYS A 136 -20.71 -1.87 -1.84
CA LYS A 136 -21.35 -0.64 -1.39
C LYS A 136 -20.81 -0.27 -0.02
N TRP A 137 -20.43 1.00 0.13
CA TRP A 137 -20.08 1.53 1.44
C TRP A 137 -21.29 1.45 2.38
N PRO A 138 -21.12 0.93 3.62
CA PRO A 138 -22.15 0.99 4.63
C PRO A 138 -22.61 2.44 4.88
N GLU A 139 -23.91 2.65 5.06
CA GLU A 139 -24.50 3.98 5.23
C GLU A 139 -23.84 4.78 6.37
N ARG A 140 -23.52 4.11 7.47
CA ARG A 140 -22.80 4.70 8.61
C ARG A 140 -21.45 5.35 8.26
N LEU A 141 -20.82 4.94 7.15
CA LEU A 141 -19.53 5.47 6.70
C LEU A 141 -19.67 6.63 5.71
N MET A 142 -20.87 6.94 5.22
CA MET A 142 -21.07 7.96 4.19
C MET A 142 -20.66 9.36 4.65
N LYS A 143 -20.97 9.71 5.91
CA LYS A 143 -20.55 10.99 6.50
C LYS A 143 -19.03 11.11 6.58
N ALA A 144 -18.35 10.05 7.05
CA ALA A 144 -16.89 10.02 7.12
C ALA A 144 -16.25 10.12 5.74
N LYS A 145 -16.79 9.41 4.75
CA LYS A 145 -16.34 9.48 3.36
C LYS A 145 -16.44 10.89 2.78
N ALA A 146 -17.57 11.58 3.02
CA ALA A 146 -17.76 12.95 2.57
C ALA A 146 -16.75 13.91 3.22
N GLU A 147 -16.50 13.75 4.52
CA GLU A 147 -15.52 14.54 5.26
C GLU A 147 -14.10 14.35 4.72
N ILE A 148 -13.67 13.10 4.56
CA ILE A 148 -12.34 12.76 4.02
C ILE A 148 -12.16 13.37 2.63
N ARG A 149 -13.18 13.27 1.77
CA ARG A 149 -13.14 13.86 0.43
C ARG A 149 -13.02 15.38 0.48
N ARG A 150 -13.74 16.05 1.38
CA ARG A 150 -13.64 17.50 1.58
C ARG A 150 -12.23 17.91 2.00
N GLN A 151 -11.65 17.20 2.96
CA GLN A 151 -10.30 17.48 3.43
C GLN A 151 -9.24 17.24 2.34
N ALA A 152 -9.39 16.19 1.52
CA ALA A 152 -8.50 15.94 0.40
C ALA A 152 -8.51 17.08 -0.63
N LEU A 153 -9.70 17.54 -1.03
CA LEU A 153 -9.86 18.68 -1.95
C LEU A 153 -9.26 19.98 -1.39
N GLU A 154 -9.39 20.21 -0.08
CA GLU A 154 -8.81 21.39 0.56
C GLU A 154 -7.28 21.33 0.58
N ARG A 155 -6.70 20.14 0.84
CA ARG A 155 -5.24 19.93 0.76
C ARG A 155 -4.71 20.16 -0.65
N GLU A 156 -5.37 19.63 -1.67
CA GLU A 156 -4.99 19.90 -3.06
C GLU A 156 -5.05 21.39 -3.40
N ARG A 157 -6.11 22.08 -2.97
CA ARG A 157 -6.25 23.52 -3.20
C ARG A 157 -5.10 24.30 -2.57
N LYS A 158 -4.76 24.01 -1.31
CA LYS A 158 -3.62 24.63 -0.63
C LYS A 158 -2.30 24.33 -1.34
N GLY A 159 -2.07 23.07 -1.72
CA GLY A 159 -0.87 22.69 -2.48
C GLY A 159 -0.73 23.44 -3.82
N ARG A 160 -1.83 23.62 -4.56
CA ARG A 160 -1.85 24.42 -5.80
C ARG A 160 -1.58 25.90 -5.54
N GLU A 161 -2.13 26.46 -4.46
CA GLU A 161 -1.89 27.86 -4.07
C GLU A 161 -0.43 28.10 -3.67
N ASP A 162 0.18 27.17 -2.92
CA ASP A 162 1.58 27.27 -2.47
C ASP A 162 2.57 27.08 -3.63
N ALA A 163 2.27 26.18 -4.58
CA ALA A 163 3.07 26.00 -5.80
C ALA A 163 3.05 27.23 -6.72
N ARG A 164 1.97 28.04 -6.69
CA ARG A 164 1.87 29.30 -7.46
C ARG A 164 2.62 30.48 -6.83
N LYS A 165 3.02 30.36 -5.56
CA LYS A 165 3.72 31.41 -4.80
C LYS A 165 5.24 31.24 -4.77
N LYS A 166 5.75 30.09 -5.23
CA LYS A 166 7.17 29.80 -5.41
C LYS A 166 7.59 30.10 -6.85
#